data_AF-A0A2T7TH01-F1
#
_entry.id   AF-A0A2T7TH01-F1
#
_cell.length_a   1.000
_cell.length_b   1.000
_cell.length_c   1.000
_cell.angle_alpha   90.00
_cell.angle_beta   90.00
_cell.angle_gamma   90.00
#
_symmetry.space_group_name_H-M   'P 1'
#
loop_
_entity.id
_entity.type
_entity.pdbx_description
1 polymer ?
#
loop_
_entity_poly.entity_id
_entity_poly.type
_entity_poly.pdbx_seq_one_letter_code
_entity_poly.pdbx_strand_id
1 'polypeptide(L)'
;MPLQATESGWGNAGTNLDFIARTDAGGLLSTPISIERATGRVSFAYPVKVPALTTAQRPAPGGTAGAGMHMFDTTLGKPTWYDRSNWRDACGTSV
;
A
#
# COMPACT_ATOMS: atom_id res chain seq x y z
N MET A 1 16.00 22.73 5.09
CA MET A 1 14.61 22.26 5.22
C MET A 1 14.32 22.15 6.70
N PRO A 2 13.54 23.06 7.31
CA PRO A 2 13.28 22.99 8.74
C PRO A 2 12.47 21.72 9.05
N LEU A 3 12.93 20.97 10.04
CA LEU A 3 12.31 19.73 10.52
C LEU A 3 10.92 20.05 11.08
N GLN A 4 9.93 19.27 10.68
CA GLN A 4 8.52 19.43 11.03
C GLN A 4 8.28 19.09 12.51
N ALA A 5 7.73 20.06 13.24
CA ALA A 5 7.15 20.06 14.59
C ALA A 5 7.47 18.92 15.59
N THR A 6 8.17 19.28 16.67
CA THR A 6 8.08 18.65 18.00
C THR A 6 6.61 18.59 18.44
N GLU A 7 6.11 17.42 18.86
CA GLU A 7 4.78 17.26 19.47
C GLU A 7 4.66 18.24 20.65
N SER A 8 3.63 19.10 20.63
CA SER A 8 3.58 20.32 21.46
C SER A 8 3.02 20.13 22.87
N GLY A 9 3.00 18.93 23.45
CA GLY A 9 2.51 18.77 24.83
C GLY A 9 2.49 17.37 25.42
N TRP A 10 2.24 17.32 26.74
CA TRP A 10 2.23 16.14 27.62
C TRP A 10 0.99 15.24 27.48
N GLY A 11 0.11 15.52 26.51
CA GLY A 11 -1.03 14.69 26.18
C GLY A 11 -0.76 13.95 24.88
N ASN A 12 -1.30 12.74 24.72
CA ASN A 12 -1.20 11.92 23.50
C ASN A 12 -2.01 12.54 22.32
N ALA A 13 -1.75 13.82 22.00
CA ALA A 13 -2.42 14.67 21.03
C ALA A 13 -1.74 14.64 19.65
N GLY A 14 -0.90 13.64 19.39
CA GLY A 14 -0.24 13.46 18.09
C GLY A 14 -1.24 13.16 16.98
N THR A 15 -1.06 13.79 15.82
CA THR A 15 -1.87 13.59 14.62
C THR A 15 -1.46 12.31 13.87
N ASN A 16 -2.31 11.84 12.97
CA ASN A 16 -1.94 10.84 11.98
C ASN A 16 -0.82 11.36 11.06
N LEU A 17 -0.11 10.44 10.39
CA LEU A 17 0.86 10.80 9.37
C LEU A 17 0.13 10.90 8.03
N ASP A 18 -0.11 12.14 7.60
CA ASP A 18 -0.95 12.44 6.43
C ASP A 18 -0.11 13.01 5.27
N PHE A 19 -0.31 12.47 4.07
CA PHE A 19 0.11 13.11 2.83
C PHE A 19 -1.04 13.96 2.32
N ILE A 20 -0.79 15.27 2.21
CA ILE A 20 -1.83 16.27 1.93
C ILE A 20 -1.57 16.92 0.58
N ALA A 21 -2.55 16.87 -0.32
CA ALA A 21 -2.56 17.64 -1.55
C ALA A 21 -3.15 19.04 -1.27
N ARG A 22 -2.49 20.09 -1.75
CA ARG A 22 -2.91 21.48 -1.57
C ARG A 22 -2.99 22.21 -2.91
N THR A 23 -3.83 23.24 -2.98
CA THR A 23 -3.77 24.22 -4.07
C THR A 23 -2.47 25.02 -3.98
N ASP A 24 -2.13 25.72 -5.07
CA ASP A 24 -1.04 26.70 -5.11
C ASP A 24 -1.22 27.83 -4.08
N ALA A 25 -2.47 28.20 -3.78
CA ALA A 25 -2.84 29.13 -2.71
C ALA A 25 -2.83 28.52 -1.28
N GLY A 26 -2.47 27.23 -1.13
CA GLY A 26 -2.31 26.56 0.16
C GLY A 26 -3.58 25.93 0.76
N GLY A 27 -4.73 26.02 0.07
CA GLY A 27 -5.98 25.38 0.47
C GLY A 27 -5.88 23.84 0.40
N LEU A 28 -6.56 23.13 1.29
CA LEU A 28 -6.61 21.66 1.27
C LEU A 28 -7.43 21.18 0.07
N LEU A 29 -6.86 20.31 -0.77
CA LEU A 29 -7.60 19.61 -1.82
C LEU A 29 -8.05 18.22 -1.36
N SER A 30 -7.13 17.43 -0.80
CA SER A 30 -7.43 16.09 -0.30
C SER A 30 -6.29 15.55 0.58
N THR A 31 -6.57 14.47 1.30
CA THR A 31 -5.57 13.65 2.01
C THR A 31 -5.46 12.30 1.31
N PRO A 32 -4.67 12.19 0.22
CA PRO A 32 -4.59 10.96 -0.57
C PRO A 32 -4.12 9.72 0.19
N ILE A 33 -3.23 9.88 1.18
CA ILE A 33 -2.72 8.78 2.02
C ILE A 33 -2.67 9.26 3.46
N SER A 34 -3.18 8.45 4.39
CA SER A 34 -3.03 8.67 5.83
C SER A 34 -2.59 7.39 6.54
N ILE A 35 -1.78 7.54 7.58
CA ILE A 35 -1.41 6.45 8.49
C ILE A 35 -1.99 6.75 9.86
N GLU A 36 -2.93 5.91 10.29
CA GLU A 36 -3.52 6.00 11.62
C GLU A 36 -2.48 5.61 12.67
N ARG A 37 -2.02 6.56 13.47
CA ARG A 37 -0.92 6.31 14.44
C ARG A 37 -1.31 5.27 15.48
N ALA A 38 -2.57 5.24 15.89
CA ALA A 38 -3.07 4.31 16.91
C ALA A 38 -3.00 2.84 16.47
N THR A 39 -3.11 2.57 15.17
CA THR A 39 -3.24 1.20 14.63
C THR A 39 -2.19 0.85 13.58
N GLY A 40 -1.42 1.82 13.08
CA GLY A 40 -0.53 1.69 11.94
C GLY A 40 -1.25 1.48 10.60
N ARG A 41 -2.58 1.61 10.54
CA ARG A 41 -3.35 1.37 9.31
C ARG A 41 -3.10 2.45 8.28
N VAL A 42 -2.76 2.04 7.06
CA VAL A 42 -2.61 2.94 5.91
C VAL A 42 -3.93 2.99 5.15
N SER A 43 -4.48 4.19 4.99
CA SER A 43 -5.67 4.46 4.19
C SER A 43 -5.30 5.18 2.90
N PHE A 44 -5.95 4.82 1.81
CA PHE A 44 -5.84 5.48 0.51
C PHE A 44 -7.18 6.07 0.13
N ALA A 45 -7.21 7.32 -0.32
CA ALA A 45 -8.46 7.96 -0.79
C ALA A 45 -8.99 7.33 -2.09
N TYR A 46 -8.16 6.61 -2.82
CA TYR A 46 -8.47 5.93 -4.07
C TYR A 46 -7.99 4.47 -4.04
N PRO A 47 -8.54 3.58 -4.90
CA PRO A 47 -8.08 2.20 -4.98
C PRO A 47 -6.58 2.09 -5.26
N VAL A 48 -5.92 1.16 -4.57
CA VAL A 48 -4.50 0.88 -4.79
C VAL A 48 -4.35 0.07 -6.08
N LYS A 49 -3.60 0.62 -7.04
CA LYS A 49 -3.18 -0.12 -8.23
C LYS A 49 -2.04 -1.07 -7.86
N VAL A 50 -2.30 -2.37 -7.99
CA VAL A 50 -1.28 -3.42 -7.85
C VAL A 50 -0.62 -3.72 -9.21
N PRO A 51 0.59 -4.34 -9.23
CA PRO A 51 1.19 -4.80 -10.47
C PRO A 51 0.25 -5.71 -11.26
N ALA A 52 0.18 -5.50 -12.58
CA ALA A 52 -0.56 -6.37 -13.50
C ALA A 52 0.45 -6.97 -14.49
N LEU A 53 0.65 -8.28 -14.42
CA LEU A 53 1.70 -9.01 -15.11
C LEU A 53 1.14 -10.28 -15.75
N THR A 54 1.76 -10.77 -16.81
CA THR A 54 1.45 -12.11 -17.34
C THR A 54 2.01 -13.20 -16.43
N THR A 55 1.53 -14.46 -16.57
CA THR A 55 2.09 -15.60 -15.81
C THR A 55 3.61 -15.72 -15.98
N ALA A 56 4.12 -15.45 -17.19
CA ALA A 56 5.55 -15.52 -17.49
C ALA A 56 6.39 -14.40 -16.84
N GLN A 57 5.76 -13.28 -16.49
CA GLN A 57 6.40 -12.11 -15.88
C GLN A 57 6.30 -12.11 -14.35
N ARG A 58 5.68 -13.14 -13.76
CA ARG A 58 5.64 -13.27 -12.31
C ARG A 58 7.04 -13.26 -11.74
N PRO A 59 7.29 -12.48 -10.66
CA PRO A 59 8.55 -12.63 -9.94
C PRO A 59 8.75 -14.09 -9.53
N ALA A 60 9.96 -14.59 -9.74
CA ALA A 60 10.30 -15.97 -9.44
C ALA A 60 10.07 -16.26 -7.94
N PRO A 61 9.59 -17.47 -7.58
CA PRO A 61 9.48 -17.88 -6.19
C PRO A 61 10.83 -17.79 -5.48
N GLY A 62 10.85 -17.14 -4.31
CA GLY A 62 12.05 -16.93 -3.50
C GLY A 62 12.91 -15.73 -3.92
N GLY A 63 12.52 -15.01 -4.99
CA GLY A 63 13.16 -13.75 -5.43
C GLY A 63 12.51 -12.50 -4.83
N THR A 64 12.33 -11.46 -5.66
CA THR A 64 11.76 -10.15 -5.28
C THR A 64 10.31 -10.20 -4.76
N ALA A 65 9.59 -11.30 -4.97
CA ALA A 65 8.25 -11.46 -4.41
C ALA A 65 8.32 -11.72 -2.89
N GLY A 66 8.02 -10.68 -2.11
CA GLY A 66 7.77 -10.82 -0.68
C GLY A 66 6.50 -11.65 -0.42
N ALA A 67 6.47 -12.37 0.69
CA ALA A 67 5.27 -13.07 1.15
C ALA A 67 4.07 -12.13 1.24
N GLY A 68 2.90 -12.57 0.76
CA GLY A 68 1.69 -11.76 0.73
C GLY A 68 1.66 -10.72 -0.39
N MET A 69 2.66 -10.71 -1.29
CA MET A 69 2.63 -9.87 -2.48
C MET A 69 1.37 -10.17 -3.29
N HIS A 70 0.58 -9.13 -3.55
CA HIS A 70 -0.60 -9.17 -4.41
C HIS A 70 -0.26 -8.64 -5.79
N MET A 71 -0.73 -9.33 -6.83
CA MET A 71 -0.72 -8.85 -8.20
C MET A 71 -1.97 -9.34 -8.96
N PHE A 72 -2.30 -8.68 -10.07
CA PHE A 72 -3.27 -9.18 -11.04
C PHE A 72 -2.56 -9.94 -12.14
N ASP A 73 -2.87 -11.22 -12.32
CA ASP A 73 -2.33 -12.00 -13.43
C ASP A 73 -3.20 -11.81 -14.67
N THR A 74 -2.64 -11.21 -15.73
CA THR A 74 -3.38 -10.93 -16.97
C THR A 74 -3.50 -12.13 -17.90
N THR A 75 -2.68 -13.18 -17.72
CA THR A 75 -2.81 -14.43 -18.46
C THR A 75 -3.93 -15.29 -17.89
N LEU A 76 -4.06 -15.35 -16.56
CA LEU A 76 -5.14 -16.07 -15.88
C LEU A 76 -6.40 -15.23 -15.65
N GLY A 77 -6.31 -13.91 -15.82
CA GLY A 77 -7.41 -12.97 -15.63
C GLY A 77 -7.89 -12.86 -14.19
N LYS A 78 -7.01 -13.07 -13.20
CA LYS A 78 -7.39 -13.10 -11.77
C LYS A 78 -6.30 -12.56 -10.85
N PRO A 79 -6.67 -12.05 -9.66
CA PRO A 79 -5.70 -11.72 -8.63
C PRO A 79 -5.01 -12.98 -8.10
N THR A 80 -3.73 -12.83 -7.76
CA THR A 80 -2.91 -13.89 -7.17
C THR A 80 -2.04 -13.34 -6.04
N TRP A 81 -1.71 -14.21 -5.10
CA TRP A 81 -0.89 -13.88 -3.92
C TRP A 81 0.26 -14.85 -3.77
N TYR A 82 1.44 -14.35 -3.42
CA TYR A 82 2.60 -15.19 -3.19
C TYR A 82 2.67 -15.69 -1.75
N ASP A 83 2.72 -17.01 -1.55
CA ASP A 83 2.72 -17.65 -0.21
C ASP A 83 4.13 -18.00 0.32
N ARG A 84 5.21 -17.49 -0.31
CA ARG A 84 6.63 -17.89 -0.14
C ARG A 84 7.06 -19.15 -0.87
N SER A 85 6.18 -19.84 -1.57
CA SER A 85 6.53 -21.03 -2.34
C SER A 85 5.87 -21.04 -3.71
N ASN A 86 4.61 -20.66 -3.77
CA ASN A 86 3.79 -20.66 -4.97
C ASN A 86 2.97 -19.37 -5.06
N TRP A 87 2.53 -19.06 -6.27
CA TRP A 87 1.43 -18.13 -6.48
C TRP A 87 0.12 -18.85 -6.20
N ARG A 88 -0.79 -18.19 -5.50
CA ARG A 88 -2.09 -18.72 -5.10
C ARG A 88 -3.21 -17.84 -5.61
N ASP A 89 -4.31 -18.44 -5.98
CA ASP A 89 -5.55 -17.70 -6.19
C ASP A 89 -6.35 -17.51 -4.89
N ALA A 90 -7.51 -16.86 -5.00
CA ALA A 90 -8.38 -16.57 -3.86
C ALA A 90 -8.95 -17.82 -3.17
N CYS A 91 -8.91 -18.98 -3.82
CA CYS A 91 -9.34 -20.26 -3.24
C CYS A 91 -8.17 -21.01 -2.56
N GLY A 92 -6.95 -20.45 -2.59
CA GLY A 92 -5.74 -21.09 -2.05
C GLY A 92 -5.10 -22.12 -2.97
N THR A 93 -5.54 -22.22 -4.23
CA THR A 93 -4.98 -23.19 -5.19
C THR A 93 -3.70 -22.62 -5.81
N SER A 94 -2.67 -23.46 -6.02
CA SER A 94 -1.47 -23.07 -6.77
C SER A 94 -1.81 -22.72 -8.21
N VAL A 95 -1.22 -21.64 -8.73
CA VAL A 95 -1.43 -21.13 -10.09
C VAL A 95 -0.15 -20.66 -10.73
#